data_AF-A0A1J4Q4F9-F1
#
_entry.id   AF-A0A1J4Q4F9-F1
#
_cell.length_a   1.000
_cell.length_b   1.000
_cell.length_c   1.000
_cell.angle_alpha   90.00
_cell.angle_beta   90.00
_cell.angle_gamma   90.00
#
_symmetry.space_group_name_H-M   'P 1'
#
loop_
_entity.id
_entity.type
_entity.pdbx_description
1 polymer ?
#
loop_
_entity_poly.entity_id
_entity_poly.type
_entity_poly.pdbx_seq_one_letter_code
_entity_poly.pdbx_strand_id
1 'polypeptide(L)'
;MGSDSGIIAELATDHRGVQNLLDRVRAAAPGSEERAFLVEQVSTRLVRHLTAEQEHLHPLLHRYVVDGDAWTDRLATGDREIERTLRSLEAVPPHTEEYVRLLLSLTEHVTRHVVELEQQVFPRLQAVSPDAVLRDAGAGAHRTEAVAPTRPRPAAPGSPEPTRLTASVRGPWDRLRDRVTRRGRP
;
A
#
# COMPACT_ATOMS: atom_id res chain seq x y z
N MET A 1 4.32 1.61 -29.05
CA MET A 1 4.20 0.36 -28.25
C MET A 1 5.04 0.49 -26.99
N GLY A 2 4.64 1.36 -26.06
CA GLY A 2 5.41 1.69 -24.85
C GLY A 2 4.61 1.60 -23.55
N SER A 3 3.44 0.95 -23.55
CA SER A 3 2.52 0.92 -22.38
C SER A 3 2.86 -0.12 -21.32
N ASP A 4 3.73 -1.09 -21.62
CA ASP A 4 3.91 -2.28 -20.76
C ASP A 4 5.12 -2.17 -19.82
N SER A 5 5.76 -1.00 -19.75
CA SER A 5 7.00 -0.79 -19.00
C SER A 5 7.04 0.61 -18.38
N GLY A 6 7.14 0.67 -17.06
CA GLY A 6 7.28 1.90 -16.29
C GLY A 6 6.39 1.95 -15.08
N ILE A 7 6.49 3.04 -14.32
CA ILE A 7 5.84 3.18 -13.02
C ILE A 7 4.32 2.99 -13.08
N ILE A 8 3.66 3.45 -14.14
CA ILE A 8 2.22 3.27 -14.33
C ILE A 8 1.86 1.78 -14.44
N ALA A 9 2.62 1.00 -15.22
CA ALA A 9 2.38 -0.43 -15.39
C ALA A 9 2.71 -1.22 -14.11
N GLU A 10 3.76 -0.81 -13.38
CA GLU A 10 4.14 -1.40 -12.09
C GLU A 10 3.02 -1.20 -11.06
N LEU A 11 2.62 0.05 -10.81
CA LEU A 11 1.60 0.40 -9.82
C LEU A 11 0.23 -0.20 -10.17
N ALA A 12 -0.16 -0.20 -11.45
CA ALA A 12 -1.40 -0.85 -11.89
C ALA A 12 -1.36 -2.39 -11.71
N THR A 13 -0.19 -3.02 -11.87
CA THR A 13 -0.01 -4.43 -11.53
C THR A 13 -0.19 -4.67 -10.05
N ASP A 14 0.31 -3.74 -9.25
CA ASP A 14 0.18 -3.76 -7.80
C ASP A 14 -1.27 -3.59 -7.33
N HIS A 15 -2.02 -2.65 -7.92
CA HIS A 15 -3.45 -2.49 -7.69
C HIS A 15 -4.23 -3.79 -7.94
N ARG A 16 -3.97 -4.46 -9.07
CA ARG A 16 -4.59 -5.76 -9.37
C ARG A 16 -4.23 -6.80 -8.32
N GLY A 17 -2.99 -6.82 -7.86
CA GLY A 17 -2.54 -7.71 -6.79
C GLY A 17 -3.23 -7.46 -5.45
N VAL A 18 -3.41 -6.19 -5.06
CA VAL A 18 -4.16 -5.81 -3.85
C VAL A 18 -5.64 -6.19 -3.98
N GLN A 19 -6.26 -5.90 -5.12
CA GLN A 19 -7.66 -6.23 -5.37
C GLN A 19 -7.91 -7.75 -5.26
N ASN A 20 -7.05 -8.56 -5.88
CA ASN A 20 -7.11 -10.02 -5.78
C ASN A 20 -6.99 -10.52 -4.34
N LEU A 21 -6.13 -9.89 -3.52
CA LEU A 21 -6.03 -10.23 -2.09
C LEU A 21 -7.29 -9.83 -1.32
N LEU A 22 -7.87 -8.65 -1.57
CA LEU A 22 -9.11 -8.20 -0.95
C LEU A 22 -10.29 -9.11 -1.30
N ASP A 23 -10.38 -9.59 -2.54
CA ASP A 23 -11.41 -10.54 -2.94
C ASP A 23 -11.27 -11.89 -2.24
N ARG A 24 -10.03 -12.35 -2.01
CA ARG A 24 -9.77 -13.53 -1.16
C ARG A 24 -10.14 -13.29 0.30
N VAL A 25 -9.86 -12.10 0.85
CA VAL A 25 -10.28 -11.72 2.22
C VAL A 25 -11.80 -11.80 2.36
N ARG A 26 -12.55 -11.33 1.34
CA ARG A 26 -14.02 -11.38 1.31
C ARG A 26 -14.55 -12.81 1.24
N ALA A 27 -13.89 -13.69 0.49
CA ALA A 27 -14.28 -15.09 0.34
C ALA A 27 -13.94 -15.95 1.58
N ALA A 28 -12.90 -15.57 2.34
CA ALA A 28 -12.47 -16.30 3.52
C ALA A 28 -13.48 -16.18 4.68
N ALA A 29 -13.64 -17.27 5.45
CA ALA A 29 -14.58 -17.32 6.56
C ALA A 29 -14.27 -16.22 7.61
N PRO A 30 -15.28 -15.48 8.12
CA PRO A 30 -15.08 -14.49 9.17
C PRO A 30 -14.35 -15.08 10.39
N GLY A 31 -13.33 -14.37 10.87
CA GLY A 31 -12.52 -14.81 12.01
C GLY A 31 -11.57 -15.98 11.74
N SER A 32 -11.51 -16.53 10.53
CA SER A 32 -10.57 -17.62 10.23
C SER A 32 -9.12 -17.14 10.25
N GLU A 33 -8.20 -18.05 10.59
CA GLU A 33 -6.76 -17.81 10.47
C GLU A 33 -6.35 -17.46 9.04
N GLU A 34 -7.03 -18.03 8.04
CA GLU A 34 -6.83 -17.70 6.62
C GLU A 34 -7.16 -16.23 6.34
N ARG A 35 -8.35 -15.76 6.75
CA ARG A 35 -8.74 -14.36 6.56
C ARG A 35 -7.76 -13.42 7.22
N ALA A 36 -7.32 -13.78 8.43
CA ALA A 36 -6.35 -13.03 9.19
C ALA A 36 -5.00 -12.94 8.40
N PHE A 37 -4.48 -14.07 7.92
CA PHE A 37 -3.26 -14.10 7.10
C PHE A 37 -3.37 -13.32 5.79
N LEU A 38 -4.53 -13.34 5.13
CA LEU A 38 -4.78 -12.56 3.92
C LEU A 38 -4.78 -11.05 4.20
N VAL A 39 -5.36 -10.61 5.32
CA VAL A 39 -5.34 -9.19 5.72
C VAL A 39 -3.92 -8.72 6.00
N GLU A 40 -3.07 -9.55 6.61
CA GLU A 40 -1.65 -9.23 6.78
C GLU A 40 -0.91 -9.04 5.44
N GLN A 41 -1.22 -9.89 4.45
CA GLN A 41 -0.66 -9.73 3.10
C GLN A 41 -1.15 -8.46 2.41
N VAL A 42 -2.43 -8.11 2.55
CA VAL A 42 -2.98 -6.83 2.07
C VAL A 42 -2.24 -5.66 2.71
N SER A 43 -2.09 -5.67 4.03
CA SER A 43 -1.37 -4.62 4.77
C SER A 43 0.08 -4.47 4.28
N THR A 44 0.81 -5.58 4.18
CA THR A 44 2.20 -5.58 3.72
C THR A 44 2.32 -5.01 2.31
N ARG A 45 1.43 -5.43 1.40
CA ARG A 45 1.46 -4.96 0.00
C ARG A 45 1.12 -3.48 -0.10
N LEU A 46 0.07 -3.02 0.58
CA LEU A 46 -0.32 -1.61 0.59
C LEU A 46 0.79 -0.71 1.13
N VAL A 47 1.43 -1.06 2.24
CA VAL A 47 2.51 -0.23 2.80
C VAL A 47 3.68 -0.07 1.82
N ARG A 48 4.05 -1.16 1.14
CA ARG A 48 5.13 -1.16 0.15
C ARG A 48 4.75 -0.33 -1.08
N HIS A 49 3.54 -0.53 -1.57
CA HIS A 49 2.96 0.19 -2.69
C HIS A 49 2.94 1.71 -2.43
N LEU A 50 2.37 2.15 -1.31
CA LEU A 50 2.33 3.58 -0.94
C LEU A 50 3.74 4.16 -0.74
N THR A 51 4.68 3.38 -0.24
CA THR A 51 6.09 3.81 -0.15
C THR A 51 6.69 4.03 -1.54
N ALA A 52 6.41 3.14 -2.50
CA ALA A 52 6.88 3.27 -3.87
C ALA A 52 6.27 4.49 -4.58
N GLU A 53 4.98 4.77 -4.35
CA GLU A 53 4.33 5.98 -4.85
C GLU A 53 4.96 7.26 -4.30
N GLN A 54 5.20 7.31 -2.99
CA GLN A 54 5.82 8.46 -2.34
C GLN A 54 7.25 8.72 -2.85
N GLU A 55 8.04 7.65 -3.07
CA GLU A 55 9.43 7.78 -3.51
C GLU A 55 9.58 8.01 -5.02
N HIS A 56 8.67 7.48 -5.85
CA HIS A 56 8.87 7.45 -7.32
C HIS A 56 7.73 8.08 -8.12
N LEU A 57 6.49 8.06 -7.64
CA LEU A 57 5.36 8.69 -8.35
C LEU A 57 5.24 10.18 -8.01
N HIS A 58 5.21 10.53 -6.73
CA HIS A 58 5.01 11.91 -6.27
C HIS A 58 6.04 12.89 -6.85
N PRO A 59 7.35 12.58 -6.92
CA PRO A 59 8.33 13.48 -7.54
C PRO A 59 8.06 13.74 -9.02
N LEU A 60 7.48 12.76 -9.74
CA LEU A 60 7.12 12.94 -11.15
C LEU A 60 5.90 13.84 -11.31
N LEU A 61 4.92 13.72 -10.41
CA LEU A 61 3.76 14.62 -10.41
C LEU A 61 4.21 16.06 -10.21
N HIS A 62 5.03 16.32 -9.19
CA HIS A 62 5.60 17.64 -8.93
C HIS A 62 6.35 18.21 -10.14
N ARG A 63 7.11 17.36 -10.84
CA ARG A 63 7.99 17.80 -11.94
C ARG A 63 7.27 18.02 -13.26
N TYR A 64 6.29 17.17 -13.60
CA TYR A 64 5.74 17.11 -14.96
C TYR A 64 4.27 17.52 -15.07
N VAL A 65 3.48 17.34 -14.01
CA VAL A 65 2.03 17.53 -14.07
C VAL A 65 1.67 18.95 -13.62
N VAL A 66 0.83 19.63 -14.39
CA VAL A 66 0.25 20.93 -13.97
C VAL A 66 -0.56 20.72 -12.70
N ASP A 67 -0.38 21.61 -11.72
CA ASP A 67 -0.94 21.46 -10.36
C ASP A 67 -0.46 20.19 -9.63
N GLY A 68 0.75 19.72 -9.96
CA GLY A 68 1.36 18.51 -9.39
C GLY A 68 1.41 18.48 -7.86
N ASP A 69 1.59 19.63 -7.22
CA ASP A 69 1.55 19.77 -5.75
C ASP A 69 0.17 19.44 -5.19
N ALA A 70 -0.89 19.99 -5.78
CA ALA A 70 -2.26 19.72 -5.35
C ALA A 70 -2.64 18.25 -5.54
N TRP A 71 -2.18 17.61 -6.62
CA TRP A 71 -2.34 16.17 -6.82
C TRP A 71 -1.60 15.37 -5.76
N THR A 72 -0.35 15.72 -5.48
CA THR A 72 0.48 15.03 -4.49
C THR A 72 -0.11 15.14 -3.08
N ASP A 73 -0.59 16.31 -2.67
CA ASP A 73 -1.24 16.52 -1.37
C ASP A 73 -2.53 15.71 -1.24
N ARG A 74 -3.30 15.62 -2.32
CA ARG A 74 -4.54 14.84 -2.38
C ARG A 74 -4.26 13.35 -2.25
N LEU A 75 -3.30 12.81 -3.02
CA LEU A 75 -2.88 11.41 -2.92
C LEU A 75 -2.33 11.09 -1.52
N ALA A 76 -1.41 11.92 -1.01
CA ALA A 76 -0.86 11.76 0.33
C ALA A 76 -1.94 11.79 1.43
N THR A 77 -3.06 12.47 1.22
CA THR A 77 -4.21 12.42 2.14
C THR A 77 -4.92 11.07 2.08
N GLY A 78 -5.15 10.54 0.88
CA GLY A 78 -5.68 9.18 0.67
C GLY A 78 -4.81 8.10 1.30
N ASP A 79 -3.49 8.14 1.06
CA ASP A 79 -2.52 7.21 1.65
C ASP A 79 -2.62 7.16 3.17
N ARG A 80 -2.70 8.33 3.82
CA ARG A 80 -2.81 8.43 5.28
C ARG A 80 -4.10 7.82 5.79
N GLU A 81 -5.20 7.87 5.05
CA GLU A 81 -6.47 7.21 5.42
C GLU A 81 -6.36 5.69 5.34
N ILE A 82 -5.70 5.17 4.30
CA ILE A 82 -5.38 3.74 4.16
C ILE A 82 -4.50 3.30 5.34
N GLU A 83 -3.39 3.99 5.61
CA GLU A 83 -2.49 3.64 6.69
C GLU A 83 -3.15 3.71 8.08
N ARG A 84 -4.00 4.72 8.33
CA ARG A 84 -4.76 4.82 9.59
C ARG A 84 -5.68 3.62 9.76
N THR A 85 -6.38 3.24 8.69
CA THR A 85 -7.29 2.09 8.72
C THR A 85 -6.53 0.77 8.95
N LEU A 86 -5.37 0.61 8.32
CA LEU A 86 -4.49 -0.54 8.57
C LEU A 86 -4.04 -0.62 10.03
N ARG A 87 -3.61 0.51 10.63
CA ARG A 87 -3.25 0.54 12.06
C ARG A 87 -4.43 0.19 12.96
N SER A 88 -5.63 0.68 12.66
CA SER A 88 -6.84 0.32 13.40
C SER A 88 -7.15 -1.18 13.28
N LEU A 89 -6.99 -1.78 12.10
CA LEU A 89 -7.14 -3.23 11.91
C LEU A 89 -6.14 -4.06 12.73
N GLU A 90 -4.91 -3.57 12.92
CA GLU A 90 -3.91 -4.24 13.77
C GLU A 90 -4.26 -4.18 15.27
N ALA A 91 -5.03 -3.17 15.69
CA ALA A 91 -5.39 -2.95 17.08
C ALA A 91 -6.69 -3.68 17.51
N VAL A 92 -7.49 -4.15 16.56
CA VAL A 92 -8.83 -4.72 16.82
C VAL A 92 -8.85 -6.24 16.59
N PRO A 93 -9.48 -7.04 17.46
CA PRO A 93 -9.56 -8.49 17.25
C PRO A 93 -10.37 -8.86 16.00
N PRO A 94 -9.95 -9.88 15.22
CA PRO A 94 -10.53 -10.21 13.91
C PRO A 94 -11.98 -10.72 13.93
N HIS A 95 -12.52 -11.02 15.11
CA HIS A 95 -13.88 -11.54 15.29
C HIS A 95 -14.91 -10.47 15.66
N THR A 96 -14.50 -9.20 15.77
CA THR A 96 -15.40 -8.12 16.17
C THR A 96 -16.12 -7.50 14.97
N GLU A 97 -17.29 -6.91 15.23
CA GLU A 97 -18.01 -6.10 14.24
C GLU A 97 -17.19 -4.87 13.81
N GLU A 98 -16.40 -4.30 14.72
CA GLU A 98 -15.47 -3.22 14.42
C GLU A 98 -14.43 -3.63 13.37
N TYR A 99 -13.85 -4.83 13.48
CA TYR A 99 -12.90 -5.34 12.49
C TYR A 99 -13.54 -5.46 11.10
N VAL A 100 -14.78 -5.94 11.04
CA VAL A 100 -15.54 -6.03 9.78
C VAL A 100 -15.77 -4.62 9.19
N ARG A 101 -16.17 -3.64 10.01
CA ARG A 101 -16.34 -2.25 9.57
C ARG A 101 -15.03 -1.66 9.02
N LEU A 102 -13.92 -1.86 9.72
CA LEU A 102 -12.61 -1.38 9.29
C LEU A 102 -12.15 -2.04 7.97
N LEU A 103 -12.45 -3.32 7.75
CA LEU A 103 -12.15 -3.97 6.46
C LEU A 103 -12.97 -3.39 5.31
N LEU A 104 -14.23 -3.04 5.55
CA LEU A 104 -15.07 -2.36 4.55
C LEU A 104 -14.50 -0.97 4.23
N SER A 105 -14.16 -0.18 5.25
CA SER A 105 -13.52 1.13 5.08
C SER A 105 -12.19 1.03 4.35
N LEU A 106 -11.34 0.06 4.69
CA LEU A 106 -10.07 -0.17 3.97
C LEU A 106 -10.34 -0.41 2.48
N THR A 107 -11.32 -1.25 2.17
CA THR A 107 -11.65 -1.58 0.79
C THR A 107 -12.17 -0.36 0.04
N GLU A 108 -12.97 0.48 0.67
CA GLU A 108 -13.45 1.74 0.10
C GLU A 108 -12.30 2.71 -0.18
N HIS A 109 -11.40 2.92 0.80
CA HIS A 109 -10.25 3.80 0.64
C HIS A 109 -9.33 3.33 -0.50
N VAL A 110 -9.02 2.02 -0.56
CA VAL A 110 -8.21 1.43 -1.63
C VAL A 110 -8.90 1.55 -2.99
N THR A 111 -10.21 1.29 -3.06
CA THR A 111 -10.96 1.41 -4.32
C THR A 111 -10.91 2.85 -4.85
N ARG A 112 -11.11 3.83 -3.97
CA ARG A 112 -11.02 5.25 -4.34
C ARG A 112 -9.61 5.64 -4.78
N HIS A 113 -8.57 5.19 -4.06
CA HIS A 113 -7.16 5.40 -4.41
C HIS A 113 -6.85 4.90 -5.82
N VAL A 114 -7.20 3.64 -6.11
CA VAL A 114 -6.98 3.02 -7.43
C VAL A 114 -7.70 3.79 -8.53
N VAL A 115 -8.97 4.14 -8.31
CA VAL A 115 -9.77 4.89 -9.30
C VAL A 115 -9.17 6.27 -9.57
N GLU A 116 -8.75 6.98 -8.52
CA GLU A 116 -8.13 8.29 -8.63
C GLU A 116 -6.83 8.22 -9.42
N LEU A 117 -5.96 7.25 -9.10
CA LEU A 117 -4.71 7.07 -9.82
C LEU A 117 -4.92 6.67 -11.27
N GLU A 118 -5.65 5.58 -11.52
CA GLU A 118 -5.76 5.00 -12.86
C GLU A 118 -6.58 5.86 -13.81
N GLN A 119 -7.61 6.55 -13.32
CA GLN A 119 -8.49 7.36 -14.19
C GLN A 119 -8.08 8.82 -14.27
N GLN A 120 -7.38 9.36 -13.25
CA GLN A 120 -7.06 10.78 -13.21
C GLN A 120 -5.56 11.03 -13.31
N VAL A 121 -4.75 10.39 -12.48
CA VAL A 121 -3.33 10.72 -12.35
C VAL A 121 -2.49 10.10 -13.46
N PHE A 122 -2.60 8.78 -13.70
CA PHE A 122 -1.79 8.07 -14.68
C PHE A 122 -1.96 8.60 -16.10
N PRO A 123 -3.19 8.89 -16.61
CA PRO A 123 -3.34 9.46 -17.95
C PRO A 123 -2.68 10.83 -18.09
N ARG A 124 -2.76 11.66 -17.04
CA ARG A 124 -2.12 12.99 -17.02
C ARG A 124 -0.61 12.85 -17.07
N LEU A 125 -0.05 12.01 -16.19
CA LEU A 125 1.39 11.78 -16.12
C LEU A 125 1.94 11.20 -17.43
N GLN A 126 1.27 10.20 -18.00
CA GLN A 126 1.65 9.56 -19.27
C GLN A 126 1.69 10.57 -20.43
N ALA A 127 0.81 11.57 -20.43
CA ALA A 127 0.73 12.55 -21.52
C ALA A 127 1.89 13.56 -21.52
N VAL A 128 2.54 13.78 -20.37
CA VAL A 128 3.53 14.86 -20.18
C VAL A 128 4.93 14.36 -19.85
N SER A 129 5.08 13.09 -19.46
CA SER A 129 6.37 12.53 -19.05
C SER A 129 7.06 11.77 -20.19
N PRO A 130 8.40 11.89 -20.33
CA PRO A 130 9.16 11.05 -21.25
C PRO A 130 9.14 9.58 -20.85
N ASP A 131 8.97 8.66 -21.81
CA ASP A 131 8.95 7.20 -21.58
C ASP A 131 10.17 6.70 -20.78
N ALA A 132 11.36 7.26 -21.03
CA ALA A 132 12.57 6.86 -20.31
C ALA A 132 12.49 7.16 -18.81
N VAL A 133 11.85 8.27 -18.44
CA VAL A 133 11.66 8.67 -17.03
C VAL A 133 10.64 7.76 -16.36
N LEU A 134 9.54 7.44 -17.04
CA LEU A 134 8.53 6.50 -16.52
C LEU A 134 9.12 5.10 -16.30
N ARG A 135 9.99 4.64 -17.20
CA ARG A 135 10.70 3.36 -17.06
C ARG A 135 11.67 3.34 -15.89
N ASP A 136 12.48 4.38 -15.73
CA ASP A 136 13.43 4.47 -14.61
C ASP A 136 12.71 4.50 -13.26
N ALA A 137 11.64 5.30 -13.17
CA ALA A 137 10.80 5.35 -11.98
C ALA A 137 10.11 4.01 -11.69
N GLY A 138 9.68 3.28 -12.72
CA GLY A 138 9.13 1.92 -12.54
C GLY A 138 10.16 0.93 -11.99
N ALA A 139 11.39 0.97 -12.51
CA ALA A 139 12.48 0.15 -11.97
C ALA A 139 12.85 0.55 -10.53
N GLY A 140 12.75 1.84 -10.20
CA GLY A 140 12.89 2.37 -8.84
C GLY A 140 11.82 1.83 -7.90
N ALA A 141 10.54 1.97 -8.29
CA ALA A 141 9.38 1.47 -7.54
C ALA A 141 9.52 -0.02 -7.22
N HIS A 142 9.82 -0.84 -8.23
CA HIS A 142 10.03 -2.28 -8.07
C HIS A 142 11.10 -2.63 -7.01
N ARG A 143 12.22 -1.89 -7.02
CA ARG A 143 13.29 -2.07 -6.02
C ARG A 143 12.86 -1.61 -4.63
N THR A 144 12.17 -0.46 -4.53
CA THR A 144 11.66 0.06 -3.26
C THR A 144 10.69 -0.93 -2.63
N GLU A 145 9.74 -1.49 -3.37
CA GLU A 145 8.77 -2.47 -2.85
C GLU A 145 9.44 -3.70 -2.23
N ALA A 146 10.58 -4.14 -2.77
CA ALA A 146 11.32 -5.30 -2.23
C ALA A 146 11.90 -5.04 -0.82
N VAL A 147 12.27 -3.79 -0.53
CA VAL A 147 12.97 -3.39 0.72
C VAL A 147 12.11 -2.53 1.65
N ALA A 148 10.96 -2.04 1.17
CA ALA A 148 10.07 -1.16 1.90
C ALA A 148 9.48 -1.84 3.15
N PRO A 149 9.13 -1.04 4.18
CA PRO A 149 8.51 -1.56 5.39
C PRO A 149 7.29 -2.41 5.09
N THR A 150 7.04 -3.42 5.92
CA THR A 150 5.86 -4.30 5.78
C THR A 150 4.71 -3.86 6.68
N ARG A 151 4.85 -2.74 7.40
CA ARG A 151 3.87 -2.22 8.35
C ARG A 151 3.72 -0.70 8.24
N PRO A 152 2.50 -0.19 8.48
CA PRO A 152 2.28 1.25 8.53
C PRO A 152 3.22 1.90 9.55
N ARG A 153 3.83 3.02 9.17
CA ARG A 153 4.69 3.75 10.12
C ARG A 153 3.84 4.27 11.28
N PRO A 154 4.39 4.33 12.51
CA PRO A 154 3.74 5.05 13.61
C PRO A 154 3.49 6.50 13.18
N ALA A 155 2.33 7.06 13.50
CA ALA A 155 2.13 8.49 13.34
C ALA A 155 3.11 9.21 14.28
N ALA A 156 4.08 9.93 13.72
CA ALA A 156 4.97 10.75 14.53
C ALA A 156 4.14 11.86 15.21
N PRO A 157 4.26 12.10 16.53
CA PRO A 157 3.83 13.36 17.10
C PRO A 157 4.68 14.47 16.47
N GLY A 158 4.06 15.56 16.03
CA GLY A 158 4.67 16.52 15.11
C GLY A 158 6.09 17.01 15.44
N SER A 159 6.83 17.29 14.36
CA SER A 159 8.16 17.96 14.23
C SER A 159 9.42 17.04 14.26
N PRO A 160 10.59 17.49 13.76
CA PRO A 160 11.31 16.89 12.63
C PRO A 160 12.53 16.01 13.02
N GLU A 161 12.99 15.22 12.04
CA GLU A 161 14.28 14.48 11.96
C GLU A 161 14.42 13.15 12.77
N PRO A 162 15.32 12.25 12.32
CA PRO A 162 14.98 10.85 12.12
C PRO A 162 15.38 9.96 13.30
N THR A 163 14.40 9.52 14.08
CA THR A 163 14.65 8.44 15.02
C THR A 163 14.52 7.11 14.28
N ARG A 164 15.68 6.52 13.94
CA ARG A 164 15.81 5.07 13.76
C ARG A 164 15.34 4.37 15.03
N LEU A 165 14.04 4.10 15.12
CA LEU A 165 13.49 3.18 16.11
C LEU A 165 13.21 1.86 15.42
N THR A 166 14.24 1.04 15.40
CA THR A 166 14.12 -0.42 15.32
C THR A 166 13.41 -0.89 16.58
N ALA A 167 12.09 -0.87 16.57
CA ALA A 167 11.29 -1.61 17.52
C ALA A 167 10.30 -2.46 16.73
N SER A 168 10.73 -3.65 16.33
CA SER A 168 9.82 -4.75 15.99
C SER A 168 9.00 -5.09 17.23
N VAL A 169 7.95 -4.33 17.48
CA VAL A 169 6.91 -4.72 18.42
C VAL A 169 6.16 -5.89 17.77
N ARG A 170 6.29 -7.08 18.35
CA ARG A 170 5.61 -8.29 17.88
C ARG A 170 4.09 -8.07 17.94
N GLY A 171 3.49 -7.81 16.78
CA GLY A 171 2.04 -7.67 16.65
C GLY A 171 1.35 -9.03 16.77
N PRO A 172 0.01 -9.06 16.93
CA PRO A 172 -0.76 -10.30 16.84
C PRO A 172 -0.51 -11.05 15.51
N TRP A 173 -0.16 -10.32 14.45
CA TRP A 173 0.21 -10.83 13.13
C TRP A 173 1.53 -11.62 13.11
N ASP A 174 2.56 -11.17 13.84
CA ASP A 174 3.82 -11.94 13.92
C ASP A 174 3.62 -13.29 14.60
N ARG A 175 2.74 -13.36 15.60
CA ARG A 175 2.40 -14.62 16.27
C ARG A 175 1.67 -15.60 15.35
N LEU A 176 0.94 -15.10 14.35
CA LEU A 176 0.26 -15.92 13.35
C LEU A 176 1.25 -16.39 12.28
N ARG A 177 2.10 -15.50 11.76
CA ARG A 177 3.21 -15.86 10.85
C ARG A 177 4.13 -16.92 11.47
N ASP A 178 4.49 -16.78 12.74
CA ASP A 178 5.34 -17.77 13.45
C ASP A 178 4.64 -19.14 13.63
N ARG A 179 3.31 -19.18 13.69
CA ARG A 179 2.55 -20.45 13.75
C ARG A 179 2.43 -21.13 12.40
N VAL A 180 2.28 -20.36 11.31
CA VAL A 180 2.21 -20.88 9.95
C VAL A 180 3.59 -21.33 9.44
N THR A 181 4.67 -20.64 9.83
CA THR A 181 6.04 -20.96 9.41
C THR A 181 6.72 -22.07 10.22
N ARG A 182 6.16 -22.50 11.36
CA ARG A 182 6.63 -23.68 12.11
C ARG A 182 6.11 -25.00 11.54
N ARG A 183 6.51 -25.33 10.31
CA ARG A 183 6.61 -26.72 9.82
C ARG A 183 7.78 -26.82 8.85
N GLY A 184 8.90 -27.34 9.34
CA GLY A 184 10.05 -27.66 8.49
C GLY A 184 11.38 -27.72 9.22
N ARG A 185 11.51 -28.56 10.26
CA ARG A 185 12.73 -29.33 10.53
C ARG A 185 12.47 -30.40 11.59
N PRO A 186 12.95 -31.64 11.39
CA PRO A 186 12.80 -32.75 12.32
C PRO A 186 13.54 -32.49 13.64
#